data_AF-Q7WX57-F1
#
_entry.id   AF-Q7WX57-F1
#
_cell.length_a   1.000
_cell.length_b   1.000
_cell.length_c   1.000
_cell.angle_alpha   90.00
_cell.angle_beta   90.00
_cell.angle_gamma   90.00
#
_symmetry.space_group_name_H-M   'P 1'
#
loop_
_entity.id
_entity.type
_entity.pdbx_description
1 polymer ?
#
loop_
_entity_poly.entity_id
_entity_poly.type
_entity_poly.pdbx_seq_one_letter_code
_entity_poly.pdbx_strand_id
1 'polypeptide(L)'
;MSEFDKALHQEAKALSVNLDGTPEALLTVAHAGYKAWAKEGNLHFPDETRYALLHEILRYCADECLLECYPSQERRLREIAEMLDQRYPRYACTRARLRARRNRYGRICDDARRAPPASASNDVTSQS
;
A
#
# COMPACT_ATOMS: atom_id res chain seq x y z
N MET A 1 16.41 -16.35 11.84
CA MET A 1 15.98 -16.17 10.43
C MET A 1 15.35 -17.46 9.97
N SER A 2 14.12 -17.39 9.46
CA SER A 2 13.41 -18.55 8.90
C SER A 2 14.18 -19.09 7.68
N GLU A 3 14.04 -20.38 7.36
CA GLU A 3 14.57 -20.96 6.12
C GLU A 3 14.03 -20.23 4.90
N PHE A 4 12.77 -19.78 4.96
CA PHE A 4 12.15 -18.93 3.96
C PHE A 4 12.86 -17.58 3.79
N ASP A 5 13.28 -16.94 4.89
CA ASP A 5 13.98 -15.65 4.81
C ASP A 5 15.35 -15.82 4.14
N LYS A 6 16.04 -16.94 4.42
CA LYS A 6 17.33 -17.26 3.80
C LYS A 6 17.18 -17.49 2.29
N ALA A 7 16.16 -18.26 1.89
CA ALA A 7 15.86 -18.51 0.48
C ALA A 7 15.52 -17.20 -0.26
N LEU A 8 14.72 -16.33 0.36
CA LEU A 8 14.36 -15.03 -0.22
C LEU A 8 15.60 -14.13 -0.41
N HIS A 9 16.53 -14.13 0.55
CA HIS A 9 17.79 -13.39 0.43
C HIS A 9 18.70 -13.93 -0.68
N GLN A 10 18.78 -15.27 -0.83
CA GLN A 10 19.55 -15.89 -1.90
C GLN A 10 18.98 -15.53 -3.27
N GLU A 11 17.66 -15.57 -3.44
CA GLU A 11 17.00 -15.16 -4.68
C GLU A 11 17.22 -13.68 -4.97
N ALA A 12 17.06 -12.80 -3.97
CA ALA A 12 17.31 -11.37 -4.12
C ALA A 12 18.75 -11.10 -4.59
N LYS A 13 19.72 -11.83 -4.03
CA LYS A 13 21.13 -11.75 -4.44
C LYS A 13 21.34 -12.21 -5.89
N ALA A 14 20.65 -13.27 -6.32
CA ALA A 14 20.73 -13.74 -7.70
C ALA A 14 20.12 -12.73 -8.69
N LEU A 15 18.98 -12.13 -8.34
CA LEU A 15 18.30 -11.13 -9.16
C LEU A 15 19.05 -9.80 -9.22
N SER A 16 19.70 -9.37 -8.13
CA SER A 16 20.45 -8.13 -8.09
C SER A 16 21.74 -8.13 -8.93
N VAL A 17 22.18 -9.28 -9.45
CA VAL A 17 23.42 -9.36 -10.26
C VAL A 17 23.32 -8.49 -11.53
N ASN A 18 22.12 -8.31 -12.07
CA ASN A 18 21.88 -7.60 -13.33
C ASN A 18 21.14 -6.26 -13.16
N LEU A 19 20.98 -5.77 -11.92
CA LEU A 19 20.20 -4.57 -11.61
C LEU A 19 21.08 -3.48 -11.00
N ASP A 20 20.75 -2.21 -11.24
CA ASP A 20 21.41 -1.06 -10.60
C ASP A 20 20.99 -0.87 -9.11
N GLY A 21 20.96 -1.95 -8.32
CA GLY A 21 20.51 -1.94 -6.92
C GLY A 21 21.08 -3.05 -6.05
N THR A 22 20.96 -2.90 -4.73
CA THR A 22 21.40 -3.93 -3.78
C THR A 22 20.29 -4.96 -3.52
N PRO A 23 20.62 -6.22 -3.21
CA PRO A 23 19.62 -7.21 -2.84
C PRO A 23 18.78 -6.78 -1.62
N GLU A 24 19.37 -6.02 -0.70
CA GLU A 24 18.67 -5.44 0.45
C GLU A 24 17.63 -4.40 0.03
N ALA A 25 17.92 -3.60 -1.00
CA ALA A 25 16.97 -2.63 -1.54
C ALA A 25 15.77 -3.34 -2.19
N LEU A 26 16.00 -4.40 -2.95
CA LEU A 26 14.93 -5.25 -3.52
C LEU A 26 14.05 -5.83 -2.43
N LEU A 27 14.65 -6.44 -1.40
CA LEU A 27 13.91 -7.01 -0.27
C LEU A 27 13.10 -5.94 0.45
N THR A 28 13.69 -4.76 0.69
CA THR A 28 13.02 -3.65 1.36
C THR A 28 11.78 -3.20 0.60
N VAL A 29 11.88 -3.05 -0.72
CA VAL A 29 10.74 -2.68 -1.57
C VAL A 29 9.69 -3.78 -1.59
N ALA A 30 10.09 -5.06 -1.72
CA ALA A 30 9.15 -6.18 -1.72
C ALA A 30 8.37 -6.29 -0.40
N HIS A 31 9.06 -6.18 0.74
CA HIS A 31 8.43 -6.18 2.06
C HIS A 31 7.53 -4.95 2.27
N ALA A 32 7.96 -3.78 1.82
CA ALA A 32 7.15 -2.57 1.91
C ALA A 32 5.87 -2.68 1.05
N GLY A 33 5.98 -3.21 -0.17
CA GLY A 33 4.88 -3.46 -1.09
C GLY A 33 3.87 -4.44 -0.50
N TYR A 34 4.34 -5.60 -0.04
CA TYR A 34 3.52 -6.59 0.65
C TYR A 34 2.79 -5.98 1.87
N LYS A 35 3.52 -5.27 2.74
CA LYS A 35 2.96 -4.70 3.96
C LYS A 35 1.90 -3.64 3.66
N ALA A 36 2.15 -2.78 2.67
CA ALA A 36 1.18 -1.77 2.24
C ALA A 36 -0.09 -2.41 1.69
N TRP A 37 0.06 -3.40 0.80
CA TRP A 37 -1.05 -4.12 0.19
C TRP A 37 -1.89 -4.89 1.23
N ALA A 38 -1.23 -5.67 2.10
CA ALA A 38 -1.88 -6.46 3.14
C ALA A 38 -2.58 -5.59 4.19
N LYS A 39 -1.94 -4.49 4.63
CA LYS A 39 -2.52 -3.54 5.60
C LYS A 39 -3.82 -2.93 5.08
N GLU A 40 -3.87 -2.57 3.80
CA GLU A 40 -5.05 -1.95 3.21
C GLU A 40 -6.23 -2.91 3.07
N GLY A 41 -5.95 -4.20 2.90
CA GLY A 41 -6.98 -5.24 2.86
C GLY A 41 -7.31 -5.87 4.20
N ASN A 42 -6.65 -5.46 5.29
CA ASN A 42 -6.65 -6.16 6.57
C ASN A 42 -6.42 -7.67 6.41
N LEU A 43 -5.46 -8.03 5.54
CA LEU A 43 -5.17 -9.39 5.15
C LEU A 43 -4.09 -9.98 6.06
N HIS A 44 -4.36 -11.18 6.57
CA HIS A 44 -3.40 -11.97 7.33
C HIS A 44 -3.17 -13.28 6.59
N PHE A 45 -1.91 -13.56 6.28
CA PHE A 45 -1.48 -14.75 5.57
C PHE A 45 -0.60 -15.61 6.47
N PRO A 46 -0.70 -16.95 6.38
CA PRO A 46 0.27 -17.83 7.01
C PRO A 46 1.66 -17.64 6.39
N ASP A 47 2.70 -18.08 7.10
CA ASP A 47 4.09 -17.81 6.74
C ASP A 47 4.47 -18.33 5.34
N GLU A 48 3.96 -19.50 4.95
CA GLU A 48 4.18 -20.10 3.62
C GLU A 48 3.61 -19.24 2.49
N THR A 49 2.35 -18.79 2.64
CA THR A 49 1.69 -17.92 1.66
C THR A 49 2.36 -16.55 1.62
N ARG A 50 2.78 -16.02 2.77
CA ARG A 50 3.54 -14.77 2.83
C ARG A 50 4.85 -14.88 2.06
N TYR A 51 5.57 -15.99 2.20
CA TYR A 51 6.80 -16.23 1.46
C TYR A 51 6.54 -16.28 -0.06
N ALA A 52 5.54 -17.03 -0.50
CA ALA A 52 5.19 -17.11 -1.92
C ALA A 52 4.86 -15.73 -2.51
N LEU A 53 4.08 -14.91 -1.80
CA LEU A 53 3.75 -13.55 -2.21
C LEU A 53 5.00 -12.65 -2.27
N LEU A 54 5.85 -12.70 -1.25
CA LEU A 54 7.09 -11.92 -1.22
C LEU A 54 8.02 -12.30 -2.37
N HIS A 55 8.12 -13.59 -2.67
CA HIS A 55 8.92 -14.08 -3.80
C HIS A 55 8.36 -13.63 -5.15
N GLU A 56 7.03 -13.64 -5.35
CA GLU A 56 6.41 -13.08 -6.56
C GLU A 56 6.66 -11.58 -6.71
N ILE A 57 6.51 -10.81 -5.62
CA ILE A 57 6.78 -9.37 -5.64
C ILE A 57 8.25 -9.10 -5.94
N LEU A 58 9.17 -9.88 -5.35
CA LEU A 58 10.60 -9.75 -5.57
C LEU A 58 10.97 -9.93 -7.05
N ARG A 59 10.45 -10.99 -7.69
CA ARG A 59 10.66 -11.23 -9.13
C ARG A 59 10.09 -10.09 -9.97
N TYR A 60 8.88 -9.62 -9.67
CA TYR A 60 8.27 -8.50 -10.37
C TYR A 60 9.10 -7.21 -10.24
N CYS A 61 9.64 -6.92 -9.06
CA CYS A 61 10.49 -5.74 -8.86
C CYS A 61 11.79 -5.80 -9.68
N ALA A 62 12.32 -7.01 -9.89
CA ALA A 62 13.48 -7.23 -10.73
C ALA A 62 13.14 -7.14 -12.23
N ASP A 63 12.04 -7.78 -12.66
CA ASP A 63 11.63 -7.82 -14.07
C ASP A 63 11.23 -6.44 -14.61
N GLU A 64 10.52 -5.63 -13.81
CA GLU A 64 10.08 -4.27 -14.17
C GLU A 64 11.12 -3.19 -13.83
N CYS A 65 12.33 -3.60 -13.41
CA CYS A 65 13.41 -2.69 -13.03
C CYS A 65 12.95 -1.58 -12.06
N LEU A 66 12.11 -1.89 -11.07
CA LEU A 66 11.50 -0.87 -10.18
C LEU A 66 12.51 -0.14 -9.26
N LEU A 67 13.75 -0.62 -9.23
CA LEU A 67 14.87 0.04 -8.59
C LEU A 67 15.59 1.03 -9.51
N GLU A 68 15.46 0.85 -10.82
CA GLU A 68 16.08 1.66 -11.85
C GLU A 68 15.15 2.85 -12.18
N CYS A 69 15.73 4.03 -12.39
CA CYS A 69 15.03 5.32 -12.36
C CYS A 69 14.43 5.70 -10.98
N TYR A 70 14.02 6.96 -10.84
CA TYR A 70 13.52 7.56 -9.59
C TYR A 70 11.96 7.57 -9.51
N PRO A 71 11.20 6.46 -9.60
CA PRO A 71 9.82 6.51 -9.14
C PRO A 71 9.85 6.71 -7.63
N SER A 72 9.04 7.64 -7.14
CA SER A 72 8.83 7.82 -5.70
C SER A 72 8.43 6.49 -5.06
N GLN A 73 8.77 6.29 -3.79
CA GLN A 73 8.40 5.07 -3.08
C GLN A 73 6.89 4.79 -3.19
N GLU A 74 6.06 5.82 -3.16
CA GLU A 74 4.60 5.69 -3.34
C GLU A 74 4.22 5.07 -4.68
N ARG A 75 4.87 5.46 -5.78
CA ARG A 75 4.62 4.90 -7.11
C ARG A 75 4.99 3.43 -7.17
N ARG A 76 6.15 3.04 -6.65
CA ARG A 76 6.59 1.63 -6.59
C ARG A 76 5.59 0.78 -5.82
N LEU A 77 5.13 1.27 -4.66
CA LEU A 77 4.14 0.57 -3.84
C LEU A 77 2.78 0.44 -4.54
N ARG A 78 2.40 1.44 -5.34
CA ARG A 78 1.17 1.42 -6.13
C ARG A 78 1.24 0.37 -7.25
N GLU A 79 2.34 0.32 -7.99
CA GLU A 79 2.53 -0.66 -9.07
C GLU A 79 2.56 -2.10 -8.51
N ILE A 80 3.25 -2.33 -7.38
CA ILE A 80 3.20 -3.64 -6.69
C ILE A 80 1.77 -3.99 -6.27
N ALA A 81 1.02 -3.03 -5.72
CA ALA A 81 -0.35 -3.28 -5.30
C ALA A 81 -1.29 -3.56 -6.48
N GLU A 82 -1.10 -2.91 -7.62
CA GLU A 82 -1.86 -3.15 -8.85
C GLU A 82 -1.56 -4.52 -9.44
N MET A 83 -0.29 -4.91 -9.50
CA MET A 83 0.12 -6.27 -9.90
C MET A 83 -0.55 -7.33 -9.01
N LEU A 84 -0.51 -7.16 -7.68
CA LEU A 84 -1.15 -8.09 -6.75
C LEU A 84 -2.67 -8.10 -6.90
N ASP A 85 -3.30 -6.97 -7.19
CA ASP A 85 -4.75 -6.90 -7.40
C ASP A 85 -5.18 -7.62 -8.68
N GLN A 86 -4.39 -7.52 -9.75
CA GLN A 86 -4.62 -8.23 -11.01
C GLN A 86 -4.46 -9.75 -10.82
N ARG A 87 -3.41 -10.17 -10.11
CA ARG A 87 -3.08 -11.58 -9.89
C ARG A 87 -3.99 -12.25 -8.86
N TYR A 88 -4.51 -11.49 -7.90
CA TYR A 88 -5.41 -11.98 -6.86
C TYR A 88 -6.73 -11.16 -6.76
N PRO A 89 -7.66 -11.34 -7.71
CA PRO A 89 -8.90 -10.55 -7.78
C PRO A 89 -9.76 -10.59 -6.50
N ARG A 90 -9.76 -11.74 -5.79
CA ARG A 90 -10.51 -11.91 -4.54
C ARG A 90 -10.06 -10.93 -3.45
N TYR A 91 -8.75 -10.71 -3.35
CA TYR A 91 -8.18 -9.78 -2.38
C TYR A 91 -8.33 -8.33 -2.85
N ALA A 92 -8.25 -8.10 -4.17
CA ALA A 92 -8.54 -6.79 -4.77
C ALA A 92 -9.96 -6.30 -4.41
N CYS A 93 -10.99 -7.15 -4.54
CA CYS A 93 -12.36 -6.80 -4.16
C CYS A 93 -12.46 -6.43 -2.67
N THR A 94 -11.75 -7.16 -1.80
CA THR A 94 -11.74 -6.90 -0.35
C THR A 94 -11.11 -5.54 -0.04
N ARG A 95 -9.96 -5.25 -0.67
CA ARG A 95 -9.26 -3.96 -0.57
C ARG A 95 -10.11 -2.82 -1.10
N ALA A 96 -10.74 -2.97 -2.27
CA ALA A 96 -11.63 -1.95 -2.85
C ALA A 96 -12.80 -1.64 -1.91
N ARG A 97 -13.42 -2.67 -1.30
CA ARG A 97 -14.49 -2.51 -0.32
C ARG A 97 -14.02 -1.76 0.94
N LEU A 98 -12.85 -2.09 1.46
CA LEU A 98 -12.28 -1.43 2.65
C LEU A 98 -11.82 0.01 2.35
N ARG A 99 -11.22 0.25 1.19
CA ARG A 99 -10.91 1.59 0.67
C ARG A 99 -12.19 2.44 0.59
N ALA A 100 -13.25 1.92 -0.02
CA ALA A 100 -14.54 2.61 -0.12
C ALA A 100 -15.13 2.90 1.27
N ARG A 101 -15.01 1.95 2.22
CA ARG A 101 -15.41 2.15 3.61
C ARG A 101 -14.61 3.28 4.27
N ARG A 102 -13.28 3.26 4.16
CA ARG A 102 -12.40 4.30 4.70
C ARG A 102 -12.75 5.68 4.13
N ASN A 103 -13.02 5.78 2.83
CA ASN A 103 -13.36 7.06 2.20
C ASN A 103 -14.74 7.57 2.62
N ARG A 104 -15.69 6.68 2.93
CA ARG A 104 -17.00 7.07 3.49
C ARG A 104 -16.89 7.63 4.91
N TYR A 105 -16.10 7.00 5.78
CA TYR A 105 -15.91 7.51 7.15
C TYR A 105 -14.87 8.64 7.25
N GLY A 106 -13.92 8.71 6.32
CA GLY A 106 -12.93 9.79 6.22
C GLY A 106 -13.55 11.12 5.83
N ARG A 107 -14.51 11.13 4.89
CA ARG A 107 -15.27 12.36 4.55
C ARG A 107 -16.07 12.92 5.72
N ILE A 108 -16.66 12.06 6.56
CA ILE A 108 -17.45 12.52 7.70
C ILE A 108 -16.58 13.32 8.70
N CYS A 109 -15.29 12.98 8.82
CA CYS A 109 -14.37 13.68 9.73
C CYS A 109 -13.84 15.01 9.18
N ASP A 110 -13.76 15.17 7.86
CA ASP A 110 -13.31 16.43 7.23
C ASP A 110 -14.44 17.44 7.07
N ASP A 111 -15.68 17.00 6.76
CA ASP A 111 -16.84 17.89 6.65
C ASP A 111 -17.30 18.43 8.02
N ALA A 112 -17.05 17.70 9.12
CA ALA A 112 -17.33 18.18 10.47
C ALA A 112 -16.44 19.37 10.91
N ARG A 113 -15.33 19.64 10.21
CA ARG A 113 -14.46 20.79 10.48
C ARG A 113 -14.85 22.04 9.68
N ARG A 114 -15.84 21.93 8.78
CA ARG A 114 -16.35 23.02 7.94
C ARG A 114 -17.83 23.28 8.20
N ALA A 115 -18.25 23.20 9.47
CA ALA A 115 -19.49 23.83 9.88
C ALA A 115 -19.28 25.36 9.81
N PRO A 116 -20.09 26.12 9.04
CA PRO A 116 -20.04 27.57 9.09
C PRO A 116 -20.40 28.03 10.51
N PRO A 117 -19.77 29.10 11.04
CA PRO A 117 -20.14 29.61 12.35
C PRO A 117 -21.62 29.99 12.32
N ALA A 118 -22.38 29.43 13.27
CA ALA A 118 -23.74 29.82 13.53
C ALA A 118 -23.76 31.35 13.68
N SER A 119 -24.46 32.02 12.77
CA SER A 119 -24.68 33.45 12.82
C SER A 119 -25.43 33.79 14.12
N ALA A 120 -24.68 34.14 15.15
CA ALA A 120 -25.20 34.86 16.30
C ALA A 120 -25.36 36.32 15.88
N SER A 121 -26.60 36.80 15.85
CA SER A 121 -26.94 38.20 16.10
C SER A 121 -28.39 38.25 16.56
N ASN A 122 -28.53 38.30 17.87
CA ASN A 122 -29.74 38.71 18.56
C ASN A 122 -29.88 40.24 18.52
N ASP A 123 -31.10 40.65 18.91
CA ASP A 123 -31.57 41.98 19.32
C ASP A 123 -32.05 42.91 18.19
N VAL A 124 -33.37 43.10 18.02
CA VAL A 124 -34.30 43.93 18.84
C VAL A 124 -34.00 45.42 18.67
N THR A 125 -34.93 46.16 18.05
CA THR A 125 -35.54 47.38 18.60
C THR A 125 -36.67 47.89 17.67
N SER A 126 -37.81 48.20 18.29
CA SER A 126 -39.07 48.72 17.75
C SER A 126 -38.99 50.10 17.09
N GLN A 127 -39.98 50.39 16.23
CA GLN A 127 -40.87 51.58 16.15
C GLN A 127 -41.38 51.70 14.69
N SER A 128 -42.68 51.51 14.44
CA SER A 128 -43.78 52.51 14.49
C SER A 128 -43.68 53.56 13.40
#